data_AF-A0A7C4GEX3-F1
#
_entry.id   AF-A0A7C4GEX3-F1
#
_cell.length_a   1.000
_cell.length_b   1.000
_cell.length_c   1.000
_cell.angle_alpha   90.00
_cell.angle_beta   90.00
_cell.angle_gamma   90.00
#
_symmetry.space_group_name_H-M   'P 1'
#
loop_
_entity.id
_entity.type
_entity.pdbx_description
1 polymer ?
#
loop_
_entity_poly.entity_id
_entity_poly.type
_entity_poly.pdbx_seq_one_letter_code
_entity_poly.pdbx_strand_id
1 'polypeptide(L)'
;MRILVVVLLVSGAMAMSLPESGTVPENAVPFHTVQELALRKAEAEWPGCRLGTVVPYVDGTGATVAYMFHFRTDGKPFPEYEQVVQDILTEREGLNAFTDLTRWTSRYSHVMVSARYDRPPIIRYGFGTSEYYAVAGRAMERAKTMLSADVRLSRMYFLWPATWLEFSNGTGHVVFSPHFEQAWPSRQEYLSYVEASARPAPAEAAQQFRQEWDEALRRDYRDFSEVLVPNVDKAPFYDWSYGCTPTAGAMTLGFIDRVHDYGRLVDWYWHRYDMVEREWDKQIP
;
A
#
# COMPACT_ATOMS: atom_id res chain seq x y z
N MET A 1 -8.41 49.60 25.42
CA MET A 1 -7.92 48.20 25.49
C MET A 1 -8.62 47.43 24.38
N ARG A 2 -7.93 47.10 23.28
CA ARG A 2 -8.53 46.42 22.12
C ARG A 2 -8.59 44.92 22.41
N ILE A 3 -9.79 44.37 22.48
CA ILE A 3 -10.01 42.93 22.61
C ILE A 3 -9.75 42.32 21.22
N LEU A 4 -8.65 41.59 21.11
CA LEU A 4 -8.32 40.80 19.93
C LEU A 4 -9.17 39.51 20.01
N VAL A 5 -10.26 39.45 19.26
CA VAL A 5 -11.03 38.21 19.09
C VAL A 5 -10.23 37.35 18.12
N VAL A 6 -9.48 36.38 18.68
CA VAL A 6 -8.90 35.30 17.90
C VAL A 6 -10.06 34.40 17.49
N VAL A 7 -10.50 34.54 16.24
CA VAL A 7 -11.40 33.58 15.60
C VAL A 7 -10.58 32.33 15.34
N LEU A 8 -10.66 31.37 16.27
CA LEU A 8 -10.27 29.98 16.01
C LEU A 8 -11.22 29.45 14.94
N LEU A 9 -10.77 29.48 13.68
CA LEU A 9 -11.34 28.67 12.62
C LEU A 9 -11.08 27.21 12.98
N VAL A 10 -11.99 26.63 13.76
CA VAL A 10 -12.16 25.19 13.83
C VAL A 10 -12.66 24.80 12.45
N SER A 11 -11.74 24.50 11.53
CA SER A 11 -12.08 23.70 10.36
C SER A 11 -12.62 22.39 10.91
N GLY A 12 -13.94 22.22 10.85
CA GLY A 12 -14.56 20.94 11.08
C GLY A 12 -14.00 19.99 10.03
N ALA A 13 -12.93 19.28 10.37
CA ALA A 13 -12.40 18.22 9.55
C ALA A 13 -13.50 17.15 9.54
N MET A 14 -14.29 17.15 8.48
CA MET A 14 -15.08 15.98 8.14
C MET A 14 -14.07 14.84 7.99
N ALA A 15 -14.18 13.83 8.86
CA ALA A 15 -13.38 12.63 8.75
C ALA A 15 -13.44 12.08 7.33
N MET A 16 -12.31 11.62 6.79
CA MET A 16 -12.28 11.05 5.45
C MET A 16 -13.33 9.95 5.37
N SER A 17 -14.20 10.04 4.37
CA SER A 17 -15.24 9.04 4.17
C SER A 17 -14.62 7.72 3.76
N LEU A 18 -15.08 6.61 4.34
CA LEU A 18 -14.74 5.30 3.80
C LEU A 18 -15.29 5.17 2.38
N PRO A 19 -14.49 4.62 1.44
CA PRO A 19 -14.99 4.33 0.10
C PRO A 19 -16.08 3.27 0.17
N GLU A 20 -16.99 3.32 -0.80
CA GLU A 20 -18.11 2.39 -0.88
C GLU A 20 -17.61 0.98 -1.22
N SER A 21 -18.21 -0.03 -0.59
CA SER A 21 -18.04 -1.40 -1.07
C SER A 21 -18.68 -1.54 -2.44
N GLY A 22 -18.02 -2.31 -3.31
CA GLY A 22 -18.53 -2.63 -4.63
C GLY A 22 -19.59 -3.72 -4.61
N THR A 23 -20.02 -4.13 -5.80
CA THR A 23 -20.87 -5.31 -5.97
C THR A 23 -20.12 -6.60 -5.62
N VAL A 24 -20.88 -7.69 -5.41
CA VAL A 24 -20.31 -9.01 -5.14
C VAL A 24 -19.75 -9.61 -6.44
N PRO A 25 -18.48 -10.03 -6.50
CA PRO A 25 -17.90 -10.65 -7.69
C PRO A 25 -18.33 -12.13 -7.85
N GLU A 26 -18.16 -12.70 -9.06
CA GLU A 26 -18.54 -14.09 -9.38
C GLU A 26 -17.82 -15.14 -8.51
N ASN A 27 -16.54 -14.92 -8.18
CA ASN A 27 -15.72 -15.82 -7.35
C ASN A 27 -15.56 -15.29 -5.91
N ALA A 28 -16.58 -14.63 -5.38
CA ALA A 28 -16.50 -13.96 -4.07
C ALA A 28 -16.08 -14.88 -2.93
N VAL A 29 -15.20 -14.36 -2.08
CA VAL A 29 -14.86 -14.93 -0.78
C VAL A 29 -15.74 -14.24 0.27
N PRO A 30 -16.40 -14.98 1.18
CA PRO A 30 -17.16 -14.37 2.26
C PRO A 30 -16.29 -13.44 3.11
N PHE A 31 -16.80 -12.24 3.45
CA PHE A 31 -16.02 -11.25 4.19
C PHE A 31 -15.44 -11.78 5.51
N HIS A 32 -16.18 -12.60 6.25
CA HIS A 32 -15.68 -13.20 7.50
C HIS A 32 -14.43 -14.06 7.27
N THR A 33 -14.37 -14.80 6.16
CA THR A 33 -13.22 -15.63 5.78
C THR A 33 -12.01 -14.76 5.45
N VAL A 34 -12.23 -13.67 4.70
CA VAL A 34 -11.19 -12.67 4.38
C VAL A 34 -10.65 -12.04 5.66
N GLN A 35 -11.56 -11.64 6.57
CA GLN A 35 -11.20 -11.01 7.85
C GLN A 35 -10.44 -11.97 8.77
N GLU A 36 -10.88 -13.21 8.91
CA GLU A 36 -10.19 -14.21 9.72
C GLU A 36 -8.77 -14.44 9.21
N LEU A 37 -8.59 -14.56 7.89
CA LEU A 37 -7.27 -14.72 7.28
C LEU A 37 -6.36 -13.53 7.56
N ALA A 38 -6.87 -12.30 7.43
CA ALA A 38 -6.14 -11.08 7.76
C ALA A 38 -5.71 -11.04 9.23
N LEU A 39 -6.61 -11.38 10.16
CA LEU A 39 -6.33 -11.43 11.59
C LEU A 39 -5.26 -12.47 11.93
N ARG A 40 -5.35 -13.68 11.36
CA ARG A 40 -4.37 -14.76 11.58
C ARG A 40 -2.99 -14.37 11.06
N LYS A 41 -2.91 -13.78 9.88
CA LYS A 41 -1.64 -13.26 9.34
C LYS A 41 -1.09 -12.13 10.20
N ALA A 42 -1.92 -11.16 10.57
CA ALA A 42 -1.49 -10.01 11.36
C ALA A 42 -1.01 -10.40 12.76
N GLU A 43 -1.67 -11.35 13.43
CA GLU A 43 -1.24 -11.83 14.75
C GLU A 43 0.10 -12.59 14.67
N ALA A 44 0.37 -13.28 13.58
CA ALA A 44 1.65 -13.96 13.37
C ALA A 44 2.79 -12.97 13.10
N GLU A 45 2.56 -11.93 12.30
CA GLU A 45 3.56 -10.91 11.95
C GLU A 45 3.77 -9.89 13.07
N TRP A 46 2.69 -9.48 13.74
CA TRP A 46 2.66 -8.45 14.76
C TRP A 46 1.80 -8.89 15.97
N PRO A 47 2.35 -9.73 16.85
CA PRO A 47 1.62 -10.25 18.00
C PRO A 47 1.00 -9.16 18.87
N GLY A 48 -0.29 -9.31 19.20
CA GLY A 48 -1.02 -8.33 20.01
C GLY A 48 -1.46 -7.07 19.27
N CYS A 49 -1.38 -7.05 17.94
CA CYS A 49 -1.87 -5.92 17.14
C CYS A 49 -3.39 -5.71 17.31
N ARG A 50 -3.84 -4.48 17.06
CA ARG A 50 -5.25 -4.10 17.13
C ARG A 50 -5.78 -3.77 15.74
N LEU A 51 -6.82 -4.47 15.33
CA LEU A 51 -7.52 -4.20 14.06
C LEU A 51 -8.10 -2.78 14.09
N GLY A 52 -7.92 -2.08 12.98
CA GLY A 52 -8.49 -0.79 12.68
C GLY A 52 -9.43 -0.83 11.49
N THR A 53 -9.41 0.25 10.73
CA THR A 53 -10.25 0.44 9.54
C THR A 53 -9.98 -0.62 8.48
N VAL A 54 -11.07 -1.17 7.94
CA VAL A 54 -11.05 -2.04 6.76
C VAL A 54 -11.50 -1.22 5.55
N VAL A 55 -10.64 -1.12 4.54
CA VAL A 55 -10.92 -0.32 3.34
C VAL A 55 -11.20 -1.26 2.16
N PRO A 56 -12.40 -1.21 1.54
CA PRO A 56 -12.71 -2.01 0.36
C PRO A 56 -12.03 -1.43 -0.89
N TYR A 57 -11.60 -2.31 -1.78
CA TYR A 57 -11.08 -1.96 -3.10
C TYR A 57 -11.91 -2.64 -4.19
N VAL A 58 -12.19 -1.92 -5.27
CA VAL A 58 -13.01 -2.37 -6.39
C VAL A 58 -12.22 -2.45 -7.70
N ASP A 59 -12.69 -3.23 -8.66
CA ASP A 59 -12.17 -3.22 -10.03
C ASP A 59 -12.90 -2.20 -10.92
N GLY A 60 -12.55 -2.15 -12.21
CA GLY A 60 -13.18 -1.27 -13.18
C GLY A 60 -14.69 -1.52 -13.40
N THR A 61 -15.20 -2.71 -13.05
CA THR A 61 -16.64 -3.00 -13.09
C THR A 61 -17.37 -2.50 -11.84
N GLY A 62 -16.62 -2.09 -10.81
CA GLY A 62 -17.15 -1.72 -9.50
C GLY A 62 -17.42 -2.92 -8.60
N ALA A 63 -16.94 -4.12 -8.93
CA ALA A 63 -17.01 -5.27 -8.03
C ALA A 63 -15.91 -5.19 -6.97
N THR A 64 -16.20 -5.60 -5.74
CA THR A 64 -15.19 -5.66 -4.67
C THR A 64 -14.19 -6.76 -4.96
N VAL A 65 -12.90 -6.43 -5.03
CA VAL A 65 -11.83 -7.38 -5.37
C VAL A 65 -10.82 -7.62 -4.26
N ALA A 66 -10.74 -6.72 -3.28
CA ALA A 66 -9.88 -6.87 -2.13
C ALA A 66 -10.36 -6.02 -0.94
N TYR A 67 -9.86 -6.36 0.24
CA TYR A 67 -10.01 -5.57 1.46
C TYR A 67 -8.62 -5.31 2.05
N MET A 68 -8.37 -4.05 2.42
CA MET A 68 -7.19 -3.66 3.15
C MET A 68 -7.53 -3.54 4.64
N PHE A 69 -6.99 -4.44 5.45
CA PHE A 69 -7.11 -4.42 6.90
C PHE A 69 -5.93 -3.64 7.46
N HIS A 70 -6.20 -2.60 8.26
CA HIS A 70 -5.16 -1.85 8.95
C HIS A 70 -5.04 -2.31 10.39
N PHE A 71 -3.83 -2.25 10.93
CA PHE A 71 -3.52 -2.69 12.27
C PHE A 71 -2.63 -1.68 12.98
N ARG A 72 -2.79 -1.61 14.30
CA ARG A 72 -1.89 -0.90 15.21
C ARG A 72 -1.01 -1.92 15.92
N THR A 73 0.31 -1.80 15.81
CA THR A 73 1.27 -2.84 16.22
C THR A 73 1.78 -2.69 17.65
N ASP A 74 1.55 -1.55 18.31
CA ASP A 74 2.00 -1.28 19.69
C ASP A 74 0.97 -1.67 20.77
N GLY A 75 -0.03 -2.49 20.41
CA GLY A 75 -1.08 -3.00 21.30
C GLY A 75 -2.15 -1.98 21.71
N LYS A 76 -1.99 -0.70 21.34
CA LYS A 76 -2.96 0.36 21.60
C LYS A 76 -4.17 0.27 20.66
N PRO A 77 -5.33 0.82 21.04
CA PRO A 77 -6.47 0.94 20.14
C PRO A 77 -6.08 1.66 18.85
N PHE A 78 -6.66 1.23 17.73
CA PHE A 78 -6.47 1.90 16.46
C PHE A 78 -7.15 3.28 16.51
N PRO A 79 -6.45 4.38 16.20
CA PRO A 79 -6.99 5.72 16.37
C PRO A 79 -7.83 6.17 15.16
N GLU A 80 -8.51 7.29 15.33
CA GLU A 80 -9.30 7.94 14.27
C GLU A 80 -8.43 8.44 13.11
N TYR A 81 -9.06 8.71 11.96
CA TYR A 81 -8.37 9.00 10.70
C TYR A 81 -7.33 10.12 10.82
N GLU A 82 -7.69 11.24 11.43
CA GLU A 82 -6.83 12.42 11.56
C GLU A 82 -5.56 12.11 12.35
N GLN A 83 -5.69 11.30 13.41
CA GLN A 83 -4.55 10.92 14.23
C GLN A 83 -3.63 9.95 13.49
N VAL A 84 -4.18 9.01 12.70
CA VAL A 84 -3.37 8.13 11.85
C VAL A 84 -2.56 8.96 10.85
N VAL A 85 -3.21 9.91 10.16
CA VAL A 85 -2.54 10.80 9.20
C VAL A 85 -1.44 11.61 9.89
N GLN A 86 -1.73 12.20 11.05
CA GLN A 86 -0.75 12.99 11.78
C GLN A 86 0.45 12.15 12.22
N ASP A 87 0.21 10.94 12.75
CA ASP A 87 1.28 10.03 13.13
C ASP A 87 2.19 9.66 11.94
N ILE A 88 1.61 9.36 10.77
CA ILE A 88 2.38 9.02 9.56
C ILE A 88 3.22 10.21 9.08
N LEU A 89 2.66 11.42 9.11
CA LEU A 89 3.39 12.63 8.75
C LEU A 89 4.57 12.85 9.70
N THR A 90 4.35 12.71 11.01
CA THR A 90 5.42 12.82 12.00
C THR A 90 6.45 11.70 11.87
N GLU A 91 6.04 10.46 11.60
CA GLU A 91 6.96 9.35 11.31
C GLU A 91 7.83 9.69 10.09
N ARG A 92 7.23 10.18 9.01
CA ARG A 92 7.93 10.57 7.78
C ARG A 92 8.90 11.73 7.99
N GLU A 93 8.52 12.76 8.75
CA GLU A 93 9.40 13.89 9.08
C GLU A 93 10.63 13.48 9.89
N GLY A 94 10.52 12.38 10.65
CA GLY A 94 11.64 11.77 11.37
C GLY A 94 12.60 10.96 10.51
N LEU A 95 12.16 10.54 9.30
CA LEU A 95 13.00 9.81 8.35
C LEU A 95 13.90 10.78 7.58
N ASN A 96 15.18 10.48 7.54
CA ASN A 96 16.20 11.22 6.78
C ASN A 96 17.18 10.24 6.10
N ALA A 97 18.06 10.76 5.25
CA ALA A 97 19.03 9.97 4.47
C ALA A 97 19.99 9.09 5.32
N PHE A 98 20.09 9.34 6.64
CA PHE A 98 20.90 8.54 7.56
C PHE A 98 20.07 7.58 8.42
N THR A 99 18.77 7.48 8.16
CA THR A 99 17.90 6.57 8.90
C THR A 99 18.11 5.14 8.42
N ASP A 100 18.48 4.24 9.33
CA ASP A 100 18.56 2.82 9.02
C ASP A 100 17.16 2.23 8.86
N LEU A 101 16.67 2.22 7.61
CA LEU A 101 15.35 1.70 7.27
C LEU A 101 15.20 0.20 7.54
N THR A 102 16.31 -0.56 7.69
CA THR A 102 16.25 -1.98 8.04
C THR A 102 15.78 -2.21 9.47
N ARG A 103 15.91 -1.20 10.33
CA ARG A 103 15.51 -1.22 11.75
C ARG A 103 14.28 -0.36 12.01
N TRP A 104 13.82 0.40 11.02
CA TRP A 104 12.66 1.24 11.16
C TRP A 104 11.38 0.42 10.95
N THR A 105 10.44 0.55 11.87
CA THR A 105 9.11 -0.03 11.77
C THR A 105 8.08 1.01 12.14
N SER A 106 7.07 1.20 11.29
CA SER A 106 5.90 2.01 11.64
C SER A 106 5.10 1.34 12.76
N ARG A 107 4.40 2.16 13.56
CA ARG A 107 3.43 1.65 14.55
C ARG A 107 2.11 1.20 13.92
N TYR A 108 1.99 1.39 12.60
CA TYR A 108 0.89 0.91 11.79
C TYR A 108 1.37 -0.20 10.88
N SER A 109 0.45 -1.07 10.52
CA SER A 109 0.67 -2.08 9.50
C SER A 109 -0.62 -2.37 8.74
N HIS A 110 -0.51 -3.16 7.68
CA HIS A 110 -1.66 -3.53 6.86
C HIS A 110 -1.52 -4.94 6.28
N VAL A 111 -2.66 -5.56 6.02
CA VAL A 111 -2.79 -6.80 5.25
C VAL A 111 -3.87 -6.58 4.20
N MET A 112 -3.51 -6.73 2.92
CA MET A 112 -4.45 -6.72 1.81
C MET A 112 -4.81 -8.15 1.45
N VAL A 113 -6.07 -8.50 1.59
CA VAL A 113 -6.60 -9.84 1.31
C VAL A 113 -7.56 -9.76 0.13
N SER A 114 -7.50 -10.72 -0.79
CA SER A 114 -8.42 -10.75 -1.91
C SER A 114 -9.84 -11.09 -1.46
N ALA A 115 -10.82 -10.46 -2.11
CA ALA A 115 -12.23 -10.80 -1.98
C ALA A 115 -12.65 -11.88 -3.00
N ARG A 116 -11.70 -12.53 -3.71
CA ARG A 116 -11.99 -13.50 -4.78
C ARG A 116 -11.11 -14.75 -4.70
N TYR A 117 -11.72 -15.91 -4.88
CA TYR A 117 -11.02 -17.21 -4.91
C TYR A 117 -10.16 -17.42 -6.16
N ASP A 118 -10.40 -16.65 -7.22
CA ASP A 118 -9.63 -16.69 -8.47
C ASP A 118 -8.47 -15.68 -8.51
N ARG A 119 -8.01 -15.26 -7.33
CA ARG A 119 -6.89 -14.33 -7.10
C ARG A 119 -6.09 -14.77 -5.87
N PRO A 120 -4.81 -14.36 -5.73
CA PRO A 120 -4.00 -14.69 -4.56
C PRO A 120 -4.70 -14.32 -3.25
N PRO A 121 -4.67 -15.18 -2.21
CA PRO A 121 -5.37 -14.94 -0.95
C PRO A 121 -4.87 -13.70 -0.22
N ILE A 122 -3.55 -13.60 0.01
CA ILE A 122 -2.89 -12.43 0.60
C ILE A 122 -2.12 -11.73 -0.51
N ILE A 123 -2.51 -10.50 -0.81
CA ILE A 123 -2.01 -9.72 -1.95
C ILE A 123 -0.72 -8.98 -1.57
N ARG A 124 -0.71 -8.33 -0.41
CA ARG A 124 0.44 -7.65 0.17
C ARG A 124 0.23 -7.42 1.66
N TYR A 125 1.31 -7.32 2.43
CA TYR A 125 1.28 -6.92 3.82
C TYR A 125 2.60 -6.27 4.21
N GLY A 126 2.61 -5.48 5.29
CA GLY A 126 3.82 -4.84 5.79
C GLY A 126 3.54 -3.72 6.77
N PHE A 127 4.62 -3.08 7.23
CA PHE A 127 4.52 -1.86 8.03
C PHE A 127 4.06 -0.67 7.20
N GLY A 128 3.46 0.30 7.87
CA GLY A 128 2.85 1.49 7.28
C GLY A 128 1.37 1.31 6.95
N THR A 129 0.78 2.31 6.32
CA THR A 129 -0.64 2.38 6.00
C THR A 129 -0.88 2.42 4.49
N SER A 130 -2.12 2.17 4.08
CA SER A 130 -2.50 2.28 2.68
C SER A 130 -2.62 3.73 2.20
N GLU A 131 -2.85 3.86 0.89
CA GLU A 131 -3.09 5.13 0.19
C GLU A 131 -4.29 5.90 0.78
N TYR A 132 -5.22 5.20 1.42
CA TYR A 132 -6.34 5.81 2.17
C TYR A 132 -5.85 6.81 3.22
N TYR A 133 -4.81 6.47 3.99
CA TYR A 133 -4.24 7.38 4.99
C TYR A 133 -3.10 8.23 4.41
N ALA A 134 -2.26 7.64 3.56
CA ALA A 134 -1.03 8.29 3.10
C ALA A 134 -1.28 9.44 2.11
N VAL A 135 -2.31 9.35 1.26
CA VAL A 135 -2.51 10.30 0.16
C VAL A 135 -3.94 10.79 -0.03
N ALA A 136 -4.97 10.10 0.48
CA ALA A 136 -6.36 10.47 0.22
C ALA A 136 -6.71 11.90 0.67
N GLY A 137 -6.17 12.38 1.79
CA GLY A 137 -6.36 13.77 2.24
C GLY A 137 -5.87 14.79 1.21
N ARG A 138 -4.66 14.60 0.67
CA ARG A 138 -4.11 15.47 -0.39
C ARG A 138 -4.89 15.34 -1.70
N ALA A 139 -5.33 14.13 -2.02
CA ALA A 139 -6.13 13.85 -3.21
C ALA A 139 -7.51 14.52 -3.12
N MET A 140 -8.13 14.53 -1.94
CA MET A 140 -9.41 15.20 -1.68
C MET A 140 -9.31 16.71 -1.88
N GLU A 141 -8.25 17.35 -1.40
CA GLU A 141 -8.03 18.79 -1.63
C GLU A 141 -7.87 19.11 -3.13
N ARG A 142 -7.19 18.25 -3.89
CA ARG A 142 -7.13 18.38 -5.36
C ARG A 142 -8.48 18.10 -6.02
N ALA A 143 -9.25 17.15 -5.51
CA ALA A 143 -10.57 16.84 -6.04
C ALA A 143 -11.54 18.03 -5.83
N LYS A 144 -11.46 18.72 -4.69
CA LYS A 144 -12.27 19.93 -4.41
C LYS A 144 -12.02 21.06 -5.39
N THR A 145 -10.80 21.21 -5.93
CA THR A 145 -10.52 22.22 -6.96
C THR A 145 -11.10 21.85 -8.33
N MET A 146 -11.31 20.56 -8.60
CA MET A 146 -11.84 20.05 -9.87
C MET A 146 -13.37 19.88 -9.87
N LEU A 147 -13.96 19.48 -8.74
CA LEU A 147 -15.39 19.13 -8.62
C LEU A 147 -16.20 20.13 -7.77
N SER A 148 -15.61 21.22 -7.26
CA SER A 148 -16.18 22.15 -6.27
C SER A 148 -16.20 21.61 -4.83
N ALA A 149 -16.80 22.35 -3.89
CA ALA A 149 -17.00 21.88 -2.51
C ALA A 149 -17.99 20.71 -2.46
N ASP A 150 -17.97 19.91 -1.38
CA ASP A 150 -18.74 18.67 -1.16
C ASP A 150 -18.23 17.41 -1.88
N VAL A 151 -16.91 17.23 -1.87
CA VAL A 151 -16.26 16.04 -2.41
C VAL A 151 -16.03 14.98 -1.34
N ARG A 152 -16.30 13.73 -1.67
CA ARG A 152 -16.02 12.54 -0.84
C ARG A 152 -15.20 11.51 -1.60
N LEU A 153 -14.40 10.72 -0.87
CA LEU A 153 -13.77 9.53 -1.42
C LEU A 153 -14.85 8.49 -1.69
N SER A 154 -15.08 8.18 -2.95
CA SER A 154 -16.15 7.30 -3.40
C SER A 154 -15.68 5.87 -3.60
N ARG A 155 -14.50 5.67 -4.19
CA ARG A 155 -13.94 4.34 -4.47
C ARG A 155 -12.43 4.35 -4.33
N MET A 156 -11.89 3.21 -3.92
CA MET A 156 -10.49 2.87 -4.15
C MET A 156 -10.45 1.74 -5.17
N TYR A 157 -9.78 1.97 -6.30
CA TYR A 157 -9.61 0.95 -7.31
C TYR A 157 -8.37 0.12 -7.01
N PHE A 158 -8.47 -1.19 -7.26
CA PHE A 158 -7.32 -2.09 -7.31
C PHE A 158 -7.35 -2.90 -8.59
N LEU A 159 -6.41 -2.62 -9.48
CA LEU A 159 -6.14 -3.43 -10.66
C LEU A 159 -4.67 -3.80 -10.62
N TRP A 160 -4.39 -5.04 -10.26
CA TRP A 160 -3.04 -5.52 -9.98
C TRP A 160 -2.03 -5.06 -11.05
N PRO A 161 -0.90 -4.45 -10.65
CA PRO A 161 -0.42 -4.23 -9.28
C PRO A 161 -0.73 -2.84 -8.69
N ALA A 162 -1.62 -2.05 -9.29
CA ALA A 162 -1.79 -0.63 -8.98
C ALA A 162 -3.12 -0.29 -8.29
N THR A 163 -3.10 0.85 -7.58
CA THR A 163 -4.25 1.41 -6.87
C THR A 163 -4.60 2.79 -7.44
N TRP A 164 -5.86 3.20 -7.35
CA TRP A 164 -6.30 4.55 -7.71
C TRP A 164 -7.39 5.03 -6.76
N LEU A 165 -7.55 6.35 -6.62
CA LEU A 165 -8.52 6.96 -5.71
C LEU A 165 -9.55 7.74 -6.53
N GLU A 166 -10.83 7.40 -6.38
CA GLU A 166 -11.93 8.12 -7.01
C GLU A 166 -12.66 9.01 -6.01
N PHE A 167 -12.81 10.27 -6.37
CA PHE A 167 -13.58 11.25 -5.63
C PHE A 167 -14.82 11.66 -6.40
N SER A 168 -15.89 11.96 -5.68
CA SER A 168 -17.16 12.38 -6.26
C SER A 168 -17.82 13.48 -5.44
N ASN A 169 -18.55 14.37 -6.12
CA ASN A 169 -19.48 15.33 -5.53
C ASN A 169 -20.96 14.90 -5.72
N GLY A 170 -21.21 13.64 -6.08
CA GLY A 170 -22.54 13.09 -6.38
C GLY A 170 -22.99 13.22 -7.84
N THR A 171 -22.42 14.14 -8.62
CA THR A 171 -22.73 14.30 -10.06
C THR A 171 -21.52 14.05 -10.96
N GLY A 172 -20.35 14.53 -10.54
CA GLY A 172 -19.07 14.32 -11.19
C GLY A 172 -18.18 13.36 -10.43
N HIS A 173 -17.16 12.87 -11.13
CA HIS A 173 -16.14 11.97 -10.60
C HIS A 173 -14.77 12.41 -11.10
N VAL A 174 -13.74 12.25 -10.29
CA VAL A 174 -12.33 12.39 -10.70
C VAL A 174 -11.53 11.24 -10.11
N VAL A 175 -10.61 10.68 -10.87
CA VAL A 175 -9.73 9.59 -10.42
C VAL A 175 -8.29 10.07 -10.40
N PHE A 176 -7.55 9.74 -9.35
CA PHE A 176 -6.13 10.05 -9.22
C PHE A 176 -5.29 8.78 -9.09
N SER A 177 -4.11 8.79 -9.70
CA SER A 177 -3.05 7.86 -9.34
C SER A 177 -2.48 8.20 -7.94
N PRO A 178 -1.92 7.23 -7.20
CA PRO A 178 -1.48 7.43 -5.82
C PRO A 178 -0.35 8.46 -5.66
N HIS A 179 0.51 8.60 -6.67
CA HIS A 179 1.61 9.57 -6.67
C HIS A 179 1.28 10.86 -7.43
N PHE A 180 0.03 11.01 -7.88
CA PHE A 180 -0.48 12.16 -8.64
C PHE A 180 0.24 12.47 -9.95
N GLU A 181 0.90 11.48 -10.53
CA GLU A 181 1.47 11.50 -11.87
C GLU A 181 0.38 11.59 -12.96
N GLN A 182 -0.82 11.09 -12.67
CA GLN A 182 -1.97 11.10 -13.59
C GLN A 182 -3.27 11.41 -12.84
N ALA A 183 -4.18 12.08 -13.55
CA ALA A 183 -5.53 12.32 -13.12
C ALA A 183 -6.48 12.13 -14.30
N TRP A 184 -7.62 11.47 -14.05
CA TRP A 184 -8.68 11.31 -15.03
C TRP A 184 -9.87 12.19 -14.63
N PRO A 185 -10.24 13.19 -15.45
CA PRO A 185 -11.35 14.11 -15.20
C PRO A 185 -12.72 13.46 -15.03
N SER A 186 -12.86 12.18 -15.39
CA SER A 186 -14.10 11.42 -15.25
C SER A 186 -13.81 9.94 -14.98
N ARG A 187 -14.78 9.26 -14.35
CA ARG A 187 -14.74 7.79 -14.20
C ARG A 187 -14.65 7.10 -15.56
N GLN A 188 -15.38 7.58 -16.56
CA GLN A 188 -15.41 6.97 -17.88
C GLN A 188 -14.02 6.98 -18.55
N GLU A 189 -13.30 8.10 -18.48
CA GLU A 189 -11.94 8.19 -19.02
C GLU A 189 -10.98 7.24 -18.32
N TYR A 190 -11.09 7.12 -16.99
CA TYR A 190 -10.32 6.14 -16.23
C TYR A 190 -10.63 4.70 -16.67
N LEU A 191 -11.90 4.35 -16.81
CA LEU A 191 -12.29 3.00 -17.25
C LEU A 191 -11.81 2.69 -18.67
N SER A 192 -11.87 3.66 -19.59
CA SER A 192 -11.31 3.51 -20.94
C SER A 192 -9.79 3.29 -20.91
N TYR A 193 -9.07 3.98 -20.02
CA TYR A 193 -7.64 3.77 -19.81
C TYR A 193 -7.35 2.36 -19.28
N VAL A 194 -8.12 1.90 -18.30
CA VAL A 194 -7.98 0.56 -17.71
C VAL A 194 -8.24 -0.52 -18.74
N GLU A 195 -9.31 -0.40 -19.54
CA GLU A 195 -9.64 -1.34 -20.60
C GLU A 195 -8.54 -1.41 -21.67
N ALA A 196 -8.02 -0.26 -22.11
CA ALA A 196 -6.92 -0.19 -23.06
C ALA A 196 -5.61 -0.79 -22.52
N SER A 197 -5.44 -0.78 -21.20
CA SER A 197 -4.24 -1.31 -20.52
C SER A 197 -4.41 -2.75 -20.04
N ALA A 198 -5.60 -3.34 -20.20
CA ALA A 198 -5.91 -4.65 -19.67
C ALA A 198 -5.07 -5.73 -20.34
N ARG A 199 -4.39 -6.54 -19.52
CA ARG A 199 -3.71 -7.75 -19.99
C ARG A 199 -4.55 -8.96 -19.59
N PRO A 200 -4.85 -9.88 -20.52
CA PRO A 200 -5.59 -11.09 -20.19
C PRO A 200 -4.83 -11.88 -19.13
N ALA A 201 -5.54 -12.30 -18.08
CA ALA A 201 -4.97 -13.20 -17.08
C ALA A 201 -4.76 -14.59 -17.73
N PRO A 202 -3.66 -15.31 -17.41
CA PRO A 202 -3.50 -16.69 -17.83
C PRO A 202 -4.66 -17.55 -17.33
N ALA A 203 -5.26 -18.36 -18.20
CA ALA A 203 -6.44 -19.18 -17.86
C ALA A 203 -6.18 -20.15 -16.69
N GLU A 204 -4.94 -20.63 -16.55
CA GLU A 204 -4.52 -21.58 -15.51
C GLU A 204 -4.38 -20.93 -14.12
N ALA A 205 -4.22 -19.59 -14.06
CA ALA A 205 -3.96 -18.89 -12.81
C ALA A 205 -5.12 -19.03 -11.80
N ALA A 206 -6.37 -19.08 -12.28
CA ALA A 206 -7.53 -19.20 -11.40
C ALA A 206 -7.56 -20.52 -10.61
N GLN A 207 -7.12 -21.62 -11.21
CA GLN A 207 -7.05 -22.91 -10.51
C GLN A 207 -5.92 -22.92 -9.49
N GLN A 208 -4.76 -22.37 -9.85
CA GLN A 208 -3.64 -22.21 -8.92
C GLN A 208 -4.06 -21.37 -7.70
N PHE A 209 -4.72 -20.23 -7.89
CA PHE A 209 -5.16 -19.38 -6.79
C PHE A 209 -6.17 -20.07 -5.87
N ARG A 210 -7.05 -20.94 -6.39
CA ARG A 210 -7.93 -21.75 -5.53
C ARG A 210 -7.13 -22.67 -4.62
N GLN A 211 -6.05 -23.29 -5.12
CA GLN A 211 -5.17 -24.12 -4.31
C GLN A 211 -4.43 -23.29 -3.26
N GLU A 212 -3.95 -22.10 -3.62
CA GLU A 212 -3.32 -21.16 -2.69
C GLU A 212 -4.30 -20.73 -1.59
N TRP A 213 -5.58 -20.51 -1.91
CA TRP A 213 -6.63 -20.24 -0.92
C TRP A 213 -6.82 -21.40 0.04
N ASP A 214 -6.94 -22.62 -0.48
CA ASP A 214 -7.06 -23.83 0.32
C ASP A 214 -5.88 -24.00 1.28
N GLU A 215 -4.66 -23.70 0.83
CA GLU A 215 -3.46 -23.71 1.65
C GLU A 215 -3.50 -22.61 2.72
N ALA A 216 -3.77 -21.37 2.33
CA ALA A 216 -3.84 -20.21 3.21
C ALA A 216 -4.83 -20.40 4.36
N LEU A 217 -5.99 -21.00 4.09
CA LEU A 217 -7.01 -21.27 5.11
C LEU A 217 -6.56 -22.30 6.14
N ARG A 218 -5.76 -23.30 5.74
CA ARG A 218 -5.26 -24.37 6.62
C ARG A 218 -3.95 -24.01 7.32
N ARG A 219 -3.19 -23.05 6.78
CA ARG A 219 -1.85 -22.70 7.22
C ARG A 219 -1.81 -22.12 8.64
N ASP A 220 -0.90 -22.63 9.47
CA ASP A 220 -0.52 -21.91 10.69
C ASP A 220 0.55 -20.87 10.34
N TYR A 221 0.18 -19.59 10.38
CA TYR A 221 1.09 -18.49 10.05
C TYR A 221 2.18 -18.28 11.11
N ARG A 222 2.09 -18.92 12.28
CA ARG A 222 3.11 -18.82 13.35
C ARG A 222 4.28 -19.78 13.15
N ASP A 223 4.13 -20.79 12.29
CA ASP A 223 5.20 -21.75 11.99
C ASP A 223 6.20 -21.09 11.00
N PHE A 224 7.45 -20.94 11.43
CA PHE A 224 8.32 -19.84 10.98
C PHE A 224 8.95 -20.04 9.58
N SER A 225 9.04 -18.92 8.84
CA SER A 225 9.61 -18.69 7.50
C SER A 225 8.89 -19.38 6.33
N GLU A 226 8.27 -18.56 5.46
CA GLU A 226 7.71 -19.04 4.18
C GLU A 226 8.80 -19.51 3.21
N VAL A 227 10.02 -18.96 3.37
CA VAL A 227 11.23 -19.27 2.60
C VAL A 227 12.45 -19.18 3.53
N LEU A 228 13.32 -20.20 3.51
CA LEU A 228 14.63 -20.13 4.17
C LEU A 228 15.62 -19.40 3.25
N VAL A 229 16.07 -18.22 3.68
CA VAL A 229 17.20 -17.52 3.05
C VAL A 229 18.42 -17.63 3.98
N PRO A 230 19.37 -18.54 3.70
CA PRO A 230 20.56 -18.69 4.54
C PRO A 230 21.39 -17.40 4.50
N ASN A 231 21.99 -17.02 5.63
CA ASN A 231 22.82 -15.80 5.77
C ASN A 231 22.10 -14.49 5.42
N VAL A 232 20.78 -14.40 5.63
CA VAL A 232 19.98 -13.20 5.32
C VAL A 232 20.54 -11.91 5.93
N ASP A 233 21.24 -12.01 7.06
CA ASP A 233 21.97 -10.93 7.73
C ASP A 233 23.09 -10.30 6.87
N LYS A 234 23.58 -11.05 5.86
CA LYS A 234 24.54 -10.55 4.89
C LYS A 234 23.89 -9.77 3.75
N ALA A 235 22.57 -9.88 3.53
CA ALA A 235 21.91 -9.18 2.44
C ALA A 235 21.99 -7.65 2.65
N PRO A 236 22.55 -6.88 1.70
CA PRO A 236 22.52 -5.42 1.80
C PRO A 236 21.11 -4.89 1.54
N PHE A 237 20.78 -3.77 2.18
CA PHE A 237 19.63 -2.97 1.84
C PHE A 237 20.09 -1.70 1.12
N TYR A 238 19.50 -1.41 -0.03
CA TYR A 238 19.70 -0.20 -0.81
C TYR A 238 18.34 0.51 -0.92
N ASP A 239 18.27 1.77 -0.48
CA ASP A 239 17.00 2.49 -0.28
C ASP A 239 16.17 2.55 -1.58
N TRP A 240 16.81 2.91 -2.70
CA TRP A 240 16.27 2.75 -4.05
C TRP A 240 17.35 3.12 -5.07
N SER A 241 17.47 2.39 -6.17
CA SER A 241 18.43 2.68 -7.25
C SER A 241 17.84 2.33 -8.61
N TYR A 242 17.61 3.35 -9.46
CA TYR A 242 17.14 3.20 -10.86
C TYR A 242 15.86 2.37 -11.07
N GLY A 243 15.02 2.23 -10.04
CA GLY A 243 13.78 1.44 -10.09
C GLY A 243 13.90 0.08 -9.41
N CYS A 244 12.80 -0.67 -9.40
CA CYS A 244 12.70 -1.94 -8.67
C CYS A 244 13.65 -3.02 -9.20
N THR A 245 13.77 -3.20 -10.53
CA THR A 245 14.66 -4.22 -11.11
C THR A 245 16.14 -3.96 -10.81
N PRO A 246 16.68 -2.74 -11.00
CA PRO A 246 18.09 -2.50 -10.70
C PRO A 246 18.40 -2.53 -9.20
N THR A 247 17.50 -2.02 -8.35
CA THR A 247 17.66 -2.10 -6.89
C THR A 247 17.71 -3.55 -6.42
N ALA A 248 16.76 -4.39 -6.85
CA ALA A 248 16.72 -5.80 -6.48
C ALA A 248 17.93 -6.58 -7.02
N GLY A 249 18.37 -6.26 -8.24
CA GLY A 249 19.59 -6.81 -8.83
C GLY A 249 20.83 -6.49 -8.00
N ALA A 250 21.00 -5.23 -7.61
CA ALA A 250 22.10 -4.81 -6.74
C ALA A 250 22.06 -5.52 -5.38
N MET A 251 20.89 -5.59 -4.72
CA MET A 251 20.75 -6.30 -3.43
C MET A 251 21.11 -7.78 -3.54
N THR A 252 20.66 -8.45 -4.60
CA THR A 252 20.94 -9.88 -4.85
C THR A 252 22.43 -10.12 -5.07
N LEU A 253 23.08 -9.29 -5.90
CA LEU A 253 24.50 -9.42 -6.16
C LEU A 253 25.34 -9.06 -4.94
N GLY A 254 24.95 -8.05 -4.17
CA GLY A 254 25.61 -7.68 -2.92
C GLY A 254 25.47 -8.74 -1.84
N PHE A 255 24.34 -9.45 -1.80
CA PHE A 255 24.18 -10.64 -0.96
C PHE A 255 25.16 -11.75 -1.37
N ILE A 256 25.26 -12.07 -2.67
CA ILE A 256 26.20 -13.08 -3.20
C ILE A 256 27.65 -12.67 -2.90
N ASP A 257 28.01 -11.40 -3.13
CA ASP A 257 29.34 -10.86 -2.83
C ASP A 257 29.73 -11.05 -1.38
N ARG A 258 28.81 -10.78 -0.43
CA ARG A 258 29.07 -10.90 1.02
C ARG A 258 28.99 -12.34 1.53
N VAL A 259 28.21 -13.19 0.89
CA VAL A 259 28.14 -14.62 1.24
C VAL A 259 29.40 -15.36 0.81
N HIS A 260 29.92 -15.05 -0.37
CA HIS A 260 31.06 -15.73 -0.99
C HIS A 260 32.38 -14.95 -0.94
N ASP A 261 32.39 -13.75 -0.36
CA ASP A 261 33.54 -12.83 -0.26
C ASP A 261 34.16 -12.48 -1.63
N TYR A 262 33.35 -12.37 -2.69
CA TYR A 262 33.81 -11.94 -4.02
C TYR A 262 34.12 -10.43 -4.08
N GLY A 263 33.30 -9.63 -3.39
CA GLY A 263 33.48 -8.19 -3.15
C GLY A 263 33.52 -7.29 -4.39
N ARG A 264 32.91 -7.67 -5.54
CA ARG A 264 33.02 -6.88 -6.79
C ARG A 264 31.82 -6.95 -7.74
N LEU A 265 30.81 -7.78 -7.48
CA LEU A 265 29.68 -7.92 -8.40
C LEU A 265 28.81 -6.66 -8.44
N VAL A 266 28.58 -6.00 -7.29
CA VAL A 266 27.84 -4.74 -7.29
C VAL A 266 28.66 -3.64 -7.96
N ASP A 267 29.92 -3.45 -7.57
CA ASP A 267 30.83 -2.48 -8.19
C ASP A 267 30.92 -2.61 -9.71
N TRP A 268 31.12 -3.83 -10.21
CA TRP A 268 31.33 -4.08 -11.64
C TRP A 268 30.15 -3.64 -12.52
N TYR A 269 28.93 -3.70 -11.98
CA TYR A 269 27.70 -3.43 -12.73
C TYR A 269 26.97 -2.14 -12.29
N TRP A 270 27.25 -1.58 -11.10
CA TRP A 270 26.53 -0.44 -10.47
C TRP A 270 27.45 0.70 -9.97
N HIS A 271 28.44 1.11 -10.75
CA HIS A 271 29.01 2.46 -10.56
C HIS A 271 27.98 3.51 -11.03
N ARG A 272 27.67 4.56 -10.23
CA ARG A 272 27.50 6.00 -10.64
C ARG A 272 26.30 6.80 -10.10
N TYR A 273 26.49 8.12 -10.21
CA TYR A 273 25.58 9.27 -10.29
C TYR A 273 24.10 8.97 -10.58
N ASP A 274 23.20 9.30 -9.65
CA ASP A 274 21.76 9.30 -9.82
C ASP A 274 21.31 10.53 -10.64
N MET A 275 20.57 10.28 -11.72
CA MET A 275 20.04 11.32 -12.62
C MET A 275 18.71 11.92 -12.12
N VAL A 276 18.00 11.24 -11.21
CA VAL A 276 16.74 11.69 -10.61
C VAL A 276 17.04 12.66 -9.46
N GLU A 277 17.92 12.27 -8.54
CA GLU A 277 18.34 13.11 -7.41
C GLU A 277 19.52 14.05 -7.75
N ARG A 278 20.18 13.84 -8.90
CA ARG A 278 21.33 14.61 -9.40
C ARG A 278 22.57 14.56 -8.50
N GLU A 279 22.79 13.46 -7.79
CA GLU A 279 23.94 13.28 -6.91
C GLU A 279 24.73 12.01 -7.18
N TRP A 280 25.96 11.95 -6.65
CA TRP A 280 26.75 10.73 -6.68
C TRP A 280 26.36 9.88 -5.47
N ASP A 281 25.72 8.74 -5.70
CA ASP A 281 25.47 7.76 -4.65
C ASP A 281 26.82 7.18 -4.19
N LYS A 282 27.20 7.53 -2.95
CA LYS A 282 28.49 7.13 -2.35
C LYS A 282 28.36 6.03 -1.29
N GLN A 283 27.28 5.25 -1.32
CA GLN A 283 27.06 4.15 -0.37
C GLN A 283 26.80 2.79 -1.04
N ILE A 284 27.24 2.65 -2.28
CA ILE A 284 27.56 1.34 -2.82
C ILE A 284 29.03 1.11 -2.43
N PRO A 285 29.36 0.16 -1.53
CA PRO A 285 30.75 -0.15 -1.23
C PRO A 285 31.47 -0.63 -2.50
#